data_AF-A0A2V9UHA0-F1
#
_entry.id   AF-A0A2V9UHA0-F1
#
_cell.length_a   1.000
_cell.length_b   1.000
_cell.length_c   1.000
_cell.angle_alpha   90.00
_cell.angle_beta   90.00
_cell.angle_gamma   90.00
#
_symmetry.space_group_name_H-M   'P 1'
#
loop_
_entity.id
_entity.type
_entity.pdbx_description
1 polymer ?
#
loop_
_entity_poly.entity_id
_entity_poly.type
_entity_poly.pdbx_seq_one_letter_code
_entity_poly.pdbx_strand_id
1 'polypeptide(L)'
;MLSVYSRHYPPCPDDINYKRCRCPKWINGILGSDGAFIRRSAKTRSWEKADDFKRKLEEEYEANQQGLEEASRPKPVPVTVKEAVSRFLNSKRNENLADSTLDKLTTIFEKQFLSWATSYRLVHITEIATADLEGFRDTWTDGPLAKKKKQER
;
A
#
# COMPACT_ATOMS: atom_id res chain seq x y z
N MET A 1 -22.15 5.75 15.81
CA MET A 1 -22.77 4.42 15.67
C MET A 1 -24.17 4.56 15.11
N LEU A 2 -24.50 3.75 14.10
CA LEU A 2 -25.83 3.73 13.51
C LEU A 2 -26.78 2.82 14.30
N SER A 3 -28.06 3.19 14.34
CA SER A 3 -29.13 2.39 14.92
C SER A 3 -30.33 2.30 13.99
N VAL A 4 -30.98 1.13 13.99
CA VAL A 4 -32.23 0.88 13.26
C VAL A 4 -33.40 1.26 14.17
N TYR A 5 -34.40 1.92 13.61
CA TYR A 5 -35.64 2.23 14.30
C TYR A 5 -36.85 2.09 13.36
N SER A 6 -38.02 1.85 13.95
CA SER A 6 -39.29 1.72 13.25
C SER A 6 -39.99 3.08 13.14
N ARG A 7 -40.39 3.47 11.94
CA ARG A 7 -41.27 4.62 11.72
C ARG A 7 -42.71 4.14 11.65
N HIS A 8 -43.44 4.24 12.75
CA HIS A 8 -44.80 3.71 12.86
C HIS A 8 -45.82 4.53 12.09
N TYR A 9 -46.83 3.81 11.60
CA TYR A 9 -48.06 4.38 11.05
C TYR A 9 -49.24 3.82 11.84
N PRO A 10 -50.29 4.61 12.10
CA PRO A 10 -51.51 4.11 12.71
C PRO A 10 -52.05 2.89 11.93
N PRO A 11 -52.51 1.82 12.61
CA PRO A 11 -52.80 1.72 14.04
C PRO A 11 -51.68 1.08 14.90
N CYS A 12 -50.41 1.10 14.48
CA CYS A 12 -49.32 0.49 15.25
C CYS A 12 -49.00 1.30 16.54
N PRO A 13 -49.24 0.75 17.75
CA PRO A 13 -49.08 1.48 19.01
C PRO A 13 -47.71 1.23 19.66
N ASP A 14 -46.81 0.50 18.98
CA ASP A 14 -45.54 0.04 19.54
C ASP A 14 -44.48 1.14 19.61
N ASP A 15 -43.43 0.90 20.39
CA ASP A 15 -42.28 1.79 20.49
C ASP A 15 -41.39 1.77 19.25
N ILE A 16 -40.61 2.84 19.08
CA ILE A 16 -39.71 3.02 17.93
C ILE A 16 -38.69 1.87 17.80
N ASN A 17 -38.33 1.21 18.91
CA ASN A 17 -37.37 0.10 18.95
C ASN A 17 -38.03 -1.29 18.77
N TYR A 18 -39.35 -1.34 18.59
CA TYR A 18 -40.06 -2.61 18.47
C TYR A 18 -39.74 -3.29 17.13
N LYS A 19 -39.15 -4.48 17.23
CA LYS A 19 -38.55 -5.19 16.09
C LYS A 19 -39.54 -5.98 15.25
N ARG A 20 -40.67 -6.41 15.83
CA ARG A 20 -41.62 -7.34 15.19
C ARG A 20 -42.73 -6.65 14.37
N CYS A 21 -42.90 -5.33 14.50
CA CYS A 21 -43.87 -4.61 13.68
C CYS A 21 -43.48 -4.59 12.21
N ARG A 22 -44.48 -4.51 11.32
CA ARG A 22 -44.29 -4.33 9.88
C ARG A 22 -44.17 -2.85 9.47
N CYS A 23 -43.84 -1.94 10.38
CA CYS A 23 -43.67 -0.53 10.02
C CYS A 23 -42.36 -0.31 9.25
N PRO A 24 -42.27 0.70 8.36
CA PRO A 24 -41.03 1.03 7.65
C PRO A 24 -39.84 1.23 8.59
N LYS A 25 -38.70 0.61 8.25
CA LYS A 25 -37.48 0.71 9.05
C LYS A 25 -36.57 1.82 8.52
N TRP A 26 -35.97 2.53 9.45
CA TRP A 26 -35.11 3.67 9.21
C TRP A 26 -33.81 3.49 9.99
N ILE A 27 -32.76 4.16 9.54
CA ILE A 27 -31.46 4.19 10.19
C ILE A 27 -31.18 5.63 10.58
N ASN A 28 -30.74 5.84 11.81
CA ASN A 28 -30.19 7.11 12.27
C ASN A 28 -28.87 6.92 13.01
N GLY A 29 -28.08 7.99 13.10
CA GLY A 29 -26.87 8.03 13.91
C GLY A 29 -25.67 8.57 13.16
N ILE A 30 -24.52 8.49 13.81
CA ILE A 30 -23.24 8.94 13.27
C ILE A 30 -22.59 7.76 12.54
N LEU A 31 -22.20 7.97 11.28
CA LEU A 31 -21.50 7.00 10.45
C LEU A 31 -20.00 6.98 10.86
N GLY A 32 -19.53 5.94 11.53
CA GLY A 32 -18.16 5.89 12.09
C GLY A 32 -17.95 6.77 13.34
N SER A 33 -16.68 7.01 13.70
CA SER A 33 -16.26 7.87 14.83
C SER A 33 -16.38 9.36 14.51
N ASP A 34 -15.97 9.78 13.32
CA ASP A 34 -15.85 11.18 12.90
C ASP A 34 -16.75 11.54 11.71
N GLY A 35 -17.64 10.64 11.29
CA GLY A 35 -18.47 10.86 10.11
C GLY A 35 -19.74 11.68 10.37
N ALA A 36 -20.51 11.89 9.30
CA ALA A 36 -21.72 12.70 9.35
C ALA A 36 -22.86 11.98 10.06
N PHE A 37 -23.72 12.76 10.73
CA PHE A 37 -25.02 12.26 11.18
C PHE A 37 -25.91 11.98 9.97
N ILE A 38 -26.36 10.73 9.84
CA ILE A 38 -27.26 10.31 8.78
C ILE A 38 -28.63 9.94 9.35
N ARG A 39 -29.68 10.24 8.58
CA ARG A 39 -31.04 9.74 8.81
C ARG A 39 -31.61 9.31 7.47
N ARG A 40 -31.69 8.00 7.23
CA ARG A 40 -32.09 7.44 5.93
C ARG A 40 -33.08 6.29 6.11
N SER A 41 -33.99 6.12 5.14
CA SER A 41 -34.88 4.96 5.10
C SER A 41 -34.10 3.71 4.71
N ALA A 42 -34.29 2.60 5.43
CA ALA A 42 -33.71 1.30 5.08
C ALA A 42 -34.47 0.62 3.91
N LYS A 43 -35.53 1.26 3.38
CA LYS A 43 -36.38 0.76 2.28
C LYS A 43 -36.91 -0.67 2.50
N THR A 44 -37.11 -1.05 3.76
CA THR A 44 -37.60 -2.37 4.15
C THR A 44 -38.55 -2.28 5.34
N ARG A 45 -39.36 -3.32 5.53
CA ARG A 45 -40.26 -3.52 6.68
C ARG A 45 -39.74 -4.61 7.62
N SER A 46 -38.70 -5.35 7.24
CA SER A 46 -38.02 -6.35 8.08
C SER A 46 -36.89 -5.69 8.86
N TRP A 47 -36.82 -5.97 10.17
CA TRP A 47 -35.75 -5.47 11.02
C TRP A 47 -34.39 -6.06 10.63
N GLU A 48 -34.32 -7.36 10.35
CA GLU A 48 -33.08 -8.04 9.94
C GLU A 48 -32.50 -7.42 8.67
N LYS A 49 -33.33 -7.18 7.65
CA LYS A 49 -32.90 -6.52 6.41
C LYS A 49 -32.43 -5.08 6.65
N ALA A 50 -32.97 -4.39 7.65
CA ALA A 50 -32.54 -3.05 8.00
C ALA A 50 -31.20 -3.06 8.75
N ASP A 51 -30.96 -4.09 9.57
CA ASP A 51 -29.70 -4.31 10.27
C ASP A 51 -28.57 -4.68 9.28
N ASP A 52 -28.85 -5.55 8.30
CA ASP A 52 -27.93 -5.82 7.20
C ASP A 52 -27.60 -4.57 6.38
N PHE A 53 -28.60 -3.72 6.10
CA PHE A 53 -28.38 -2.46 5.39
C PHE A 53 -27.53 -1.49 6.22
N LYS A 54 -27.74 -1.44 7.54
CA LYS A 54 -26.89 -0.68 8.47
C LYS A 54 -25.45 -1.17 8.41
N ARG A 55 -25.22 -2.49 8.50
CA ARG A 55 -23.89 -3.09 8.45
C ARG A 55 -23.16 -2.74 7.16
N LYS A 56 -23.84 -2.82 6.01
CA LYS A 56 -23.27 -2.42 4.71
C LYS A 56 -22.83 -0.96 4.67
N LEU A 57 -23.61 -0.05 5.26
CA LEU A 57 -23.23 1.37 5.33
C LEU A 57 -21.97 1.58 6.18
N GLU A 58 -21.83 0.83 7.28
CA GLU A 58 -20.63 0.88 8.13
C GLU A 58 -19.42 0.30 7.38
N GLU A 59 -19.56 -0.86 6.72
CA GLU A 59 -18.52 -1.48 5.90
C GLU A 59 -18.05 -0.57 4.74
N GLU A 60 -18.98 0.05 4.01
CA GLU A 60 -18.67 0.99 2.93
C GLU A 60 -17.91 2.23 3.44
N TYR A 61 -18.27 2.73 4.63
CA TYR A 61 -17.56 3.85 5.24
C TYR A 61 -16.13 3.46 5.63
N GLU A 62 -15.95 2.32 6.27
CA GLU A 62 -14.64 1.82 6.67
C GLU A 62 -13.72 1.57 5.46
N ALA A 63 -14.23 0.96 4.39
CA ALA A 63 -13.49 0.75 3.15
C ALA A 63 -13.04 2.07 2.51
N ASN A 64 -13.89 3.09 2.51
CA ASN A 64 -13.54 4.42 2.00
C ASN A 64 -12.48 5.11 2.87
N GLN A 65 -12.56 4.97 4.20
CA GLN A 65 -11.54 5.50 5.11
C GLN A 65 -10.19 4.82 4.89
N GLN A 66 -10.17 3.49 4.78
CA GLN A 66 -8.95 2.73 4.48
C GLN A 66 -8.34 3.15 3.14
N GLY A 67 -9.15 3.32 2.09
CA GLY A 67 -8.67 3.81 0.80
C GLY A 67 -8.09 5.24 0.86
N LEU A 68 -8.66 6.11 1.70
CA LEU A 68 -8.12 7.45 1.94
C LEU A 68 -6.79 7.41 2.69
N GLU A 69 -6.67 6.52 3.68
CA GLU A 69 -5.46 6.32 4.47
C GLU A 69 -4.32 5.79 3.57
N GLU A 70 -4.60 4.81 2.72
CA GLU A 70 -3.66 4.31 1.72
C GLU A 70 -3.24 5.38 0.71
N ALA A 71 -4.18 6.23 0.26
CA ALA A 71 -3.90 7.33 -0.66
C ALA A 71 -3.08 8.47 -0.03
N SER A 72 -3.25 8.69 1.28
CA SER A 72 -2.52 9.72 2.04
C SER A 72 -1.14 9.26 2.51
N ARG A 73 -0.83 7.96 2.38
CA ARG A 73 0.51 7.44 2.68
C ARG A 73 1.53 8.11 1.75
N PRO A 74 2.54 8.81 2.29
CA PRO A 74 3.55 9.46 1.45
C PRO A 74 4.20 8.40 0.57
N LYS A 75 4.13 8.61 -0.76
CA LYS A 75 4.83 7.74 -1.70
C LYS A 75 6.31 7.73 -1.31
N PRO A 76 6.95 6.56 -1.19
CA PRO A 76 8.36 6.50 -0.87
C PRO A 76 9.12 7.33 -1.91
N VAL A 77 9.97 8.25 -1.44
CA VAL A 77 10.81 9.07 -2.32
C VAL A 77 11.66 8.09 -3.14
N PRO A 78 11.59 8.13 -4.48
CA PRO A 78 12.27 7.16 -5.30
C PRO A 78 13.78 7.34 -5.14
N VAL A 79 14.46 6.30 -4.65
CA VAL A 79 15.91 6.34 -4.41
C VAL A 79 16.62 6.24 -5.75
N THR A 80 17.53 7.18 -6.02
CA THR A 80 18.32 7.16 -7.24
C THR A 80 19.35 6.04 -7.22
N VAL A 81 19.72 5.52 -8.38
CA VAL A 81 20.75 4.46 -8.49
C VAL A 81 22.09 4.91 -7.87
N LYS A 82 22.47 6.18 -8.06
CA LYS A 82 23.67 6.78 -7.47
C LYS A 82 23.63 6.75 -5.93
N GLU A 83 22.49 7.16 -5.37
CA GLU A 83 22.31 7.15 -3.93
C GLU A 83 22.32 5.73 -3.37
N ALA A 84 21.68 4.78 -4.05
CA ALA A 84 21.70 3.36 -3.71
C ALA A 84 23.13 2.80 -3.60
N VAL A 85 23.94 3.03 -4.63
CA VAL A 85 25.33 2.58 -4.70
C VAL A 85 26.15 3.20 -3.58
N SER A 86 25.99 4.51 -3.34
CA SER A 86 26.70 5.19 -2.24
C SER A 86 26.34 4.61 -0.87
N ARG A 87 25.05 4.34 -0.60
CA ARG A 87 24.58 3.74 0.65
C ARG A 87 25.12 2.31 0.82
N PHE A 88 25.11 1.51 -0.24
CA PHE A 88 25.65 0.16 -0.24
C PHE A 88 27.16 0.15 0.06
N LEU A 89 27.95 0.96 -0.65
CA LEU A 89 29.40 1.03 -0.44
C LEU A 89 29.73 1.55 0.96
N ASN A 90 28.96 2.52 1.48
CA ASN A 90 29.17 3.01 2.85
C ASN A 90 28.86 1.91 3.90
N SER A 91 27.78 1.15 3.71
CA SER A 91 27.48 -0.02 4.55
C SER A 91 28.64 -1.02 4.54
N LYS A 92 29.19 -1.33 3.36
CA LYS A 92 30.28 -2.30 3.21
C LYS A 92 31.59 -1.83 3.86
N ARG A 93 31.88 -0.52 3.87
CA ARG A 93 33.02 0.03 4.62
C ARG A 93 32.91 -0.20 6.13
N ASN A 94 31.69 -0.23 6.67
CA ASN A 94 31.45 -0.48 8.11
C ASN A 94 31.55 -1.96 8.50
N GLU A 95 31.68 -2.89 7.54
CA GLU A 95 31.73 -4.34 7.79
C GLU A 95 33.15 -4.88 8.08
N ASN A 96 34.15 -4.01 8.33
CA ASN A 96 35.56 -4.39 8.53
C ASN A 96 36.12 -5.32 7.43
N LEU A 97 35.69 -5.11 6.18
CA LEU A 97 36.17 -5.85 5.03
C LEU A 97 37.60 -5.42 4.67
N ALA A 98 38.39 -6.34 4.12
CA ALA A 98 39.71 -6.01 3.58
C ALA A 98 39.59 -4.97 2.44
N ASP A 99 40.55 -4.05 2.37
CA ASP A 99 40.57 -2.97 1.35
C ASP A 99 40.46 -3.50 -0.08
N SER A 100 41.14 -4.61 -0.36
CA SER A 100 41.07 -5.26 -1.68
C SER A 100 39.67 -5.76 -2.07
N THR A 101 38.77 -5.98 -1.10
CA THR A 101 37.37 -6.33 -1.33
C THR A 101 36.54 -5.07 -1.56
N LEU A 102 36.78 -4.01 -0.78
CA LEU A 102 36.13 -2.72 -0.97
C LEU A 102 36.47 -2.11 -2.34
N ASP A 103 37.72 -2.23 -2.80
CA ASP A 103 38.15 -1.76 -4.12
C ASP A 103 37.42 -2.47 -5.26
N LYS A 104 37.18 -3.77 -5.10
CA LYS A 104 36.42 -4.58 -6.08
C LYS A 104 34.96 -4.14 -6.11
N LEU A 105 34.33 -3.97 -4.95
CA LEU A 105 32.95 -3.49 -4.86
C LEU A 105 32.81 -2.09 -5.45
N THR A 106 33.74 -1.19 -5.15
CA THR A 106 33.80 0.17 -5.70
C THR A 106 33.95 0.11 -7.24
N THR A 107 34.81 -0.76 -7.75
CA THR A 107 34.98 -0.93 -9.20
C THR A 107 33.70 -1.43 -9.87
N ILE A 108 33.01 -2.41 -9.27
CA ILE A 108 31.78 -2.99 -9.84
C ILE A 108 30.64 -1.98 -9.76
N PHE A 109 30.32 -1.48 -8.58
CA PHE A 109 29.12 -0.69 -8.36
C PHE A 109 29.30 0.78 -8.71
N GLU A 110 30.43 1.40 -8.40
CA GLU A 110 30.64 2.83 -8.65
C GLU A 110 31.11 3.11 -10.08
N LYS A 111 32.10 2.35 -10.58
CA LYS A 111 32.69 2.64 -11.90
C LYS A 111 31.91 2.00 -13.05
N GLN A 112 31.50 0.75 -12.91
CA GLN A 112 30.87 0.01 -14.00
C GLN A 112 29.35 0.16 -13.99
N PHE A 113 28.70 -0.17 -12.87
CA PHE A 113 27.24 -0.18 -12.77
C PHE A 113 26.63 1.21 -12.91
N LEU A 114 27.18 2.26 -12.28
CA LEU A 114 26.66 3.64 -12.48
C LEU A 114 26.85 4.14 -13.91
N SER A 115 27.99 3.83 -14.53
CA SER A 115 28.26 4.20 -15.93
C SER A 115 27.25 3.53 -16.87
N TRP A 116 26.99 2.24 -16.64
CA TRP A 116 25.97 1.49 -17.37
C TRP A 116 24.55 2.04 -17.10
N ALA A 117 24.15 2.24 -15.85
CA ALA A 117 22.82 2.80 -15.54
C ALA A 117 22.61 4.17 -16.21
N THR A 118 23.66 5.00 -16.26
CA THR A 118 23.63 6.29 -16.94
C THR A 118 23.46 6.15 -18.45
N SER A 119 24.13 5.21 -19.10
CA SER A 119 24.01 5.00 -20.55
C SER A 119 22.63 4.46 -20.96
N TYR A 120 22.00 3.67 -20.10
CA TYR A 120 20.64 3.15 -20.28
C TYR A 120 19.54 4.08 -19.73
N ARG A 121 19.90 5.25 -19.19
CA ARG A 121 18.98 6.26 -18.61
C ARG A 121 18.14 5.74 -17.45
N LEU A 122 18.68 4.80 -16.67
CA LEU A 122 18.07 4.26 -15.45
C LEU A 122 18.42 5.16 -14.27
N VAL A 123 17.44 5.92 -13.79
CA VAL A 123 17.65 6.95 -12.75
C VAL A 123 17.31 6.40 -11.37
N HIS A 124 16.26 5.59 -11.27
CA HIS A 124 15.76 5.05 -10.00
C HIS A 124 15.96 3.54 -9.92
N ILE A 125 16.25 3.03 -8.72
CA ILE A 125 16.44 1.57 -8.51
C ILE A 125 15.19 0.79 -8.96
N THR A 126 14.00 1.36 -8.75
CA THR A 126 12.71 0.75 -9.08
C THR A 126 12.49 0.54 -10.56
N GLU A 127 13.28 1.17 -11.43
CA GLU A 127 13.22 1.01 -12.88
C GLU A 127 14.03 -0.21 -13.36
N ILE A 128 14.93 -0.74 -12.52
CA ILE A 128 15.83 -1.82 -12.89
C ILE A 128 15.12 -3.16 -12.75
N ALA A 129 14.86 -3.81 -13.88
CA ALA A 129 14.32 -5.17 -13.95
C ALA A 129 15.42 -6.22 -14.10
N THR A 130 15.04 -7.49 -14.01
CA THR A 130 15.96 -8.63 -14.20
C THR A 130 16.62 -8.62 -15.59
N ALA A 131 15.86 -8.25 -16.63
CA ALA A 131 16.38 -8.15 -17.99
C ALA A 131 17.50 -7.09 -18.12
N ASP A 132 17.39 -5.97 -17.39
CA ASP A 132 18.43 -4.95 -17.40
C ASP A 132 19.71 -5.45 -16.71
N LEU A 133 19.58 -6.22 -15.62
CA LEU A 133 20.73 -6.83 -14.93
C LEU A 133 21.44 -7.87 -15.81
N GLU A 134 20.70 -8.62 -16.63
CA GLU A 134 21.28 -9.50 -17.65
C GLU A 134 22.06 -8.69 -18.69
N GLY A 135 21.49 -7.59 -19.19
CA GLY A 135 22.17 -6.67 -20.08
C GLY A 135 23.44 -6.05 -19.46
N PHE A 136 23.43 -5.74 -18.16
CA PHE A 136 24.63 -5.32 -17.45
C PHE A 136 25.69 -6.42 -17.42
N ARG A 137 25.31 -7.67 -17.16
CA ARG A 137 26.22 -8.82 -17.13
C ARG A 137 26.88 -9.07 -18.49
N ASP A 138 26.17 -8.80 -19.58
CA ASP A 138 26.71 -8.94 -20.94
C ASP A 138 27.85 -7.96 -21.25
N THR A 139 27.93 -6.84 -20.53
CA THR A 139 29.03 -5.86 -20.69
C THR A 139 30.38 -6.36 -20.15
N TRP A 140 30.41 -7.46 -19.40
CA TRP A 140 31.63 -7.90 -18.74
C TRP A 140 32.56 -8.60 -19.73
N THR A 141 33.79 -8.11 -19.85
CA THR A 141 34.86 -8.72 -20.65
C THR A 141 35.80 -9.62 -19.83
N ASP A 142 35.47 -9.84 -18.56
CA ASP A 142 36.26 -10.63 -17.60
C ASP A 142 36.33 -12.13 -17.97
N GLY A 143 37.36 -12.83 -17.50
CA GLY A 143 37.45 -14.29 -17.65
C GLY A 143 36.33 -15.04 -16.90
N PRO A 144 36.01 -16.31 -17.23
CA PRO A 144 34.84 -17.03 -16.69
C PRO A 144 34.76 -17.06 -15.16
N LEU A 145 35.88 -17.30 -14.49
CA LEU A 145 35.95 -17.32 -13.02
C LEU A 145 35.73 -15.94 -12.40
N ALA A 146 36.25 -14.89 -13.05
CA ALA A 146 36.08 -13.51 -12.58
C ALA A 146 34.64 -13.03 -12.77
N LYS A 147 33.98 -13.38 -13.87
CA LYS A 147 32.54 -13.14 -14.08
C LYS A 147 31.69 -13.77 -12.99
N LYS A 148 31.92 -15.05 -12.69
CA LYS A 148 31.20 -15.75 -11.62
C LYS A 148 31.36 -15.04 -10.27
N LYS A 149 32.60 -14.75 -9.85
CA LYS A 149 32.89 -14.05 -8.59
C LYS A 149 32.32 -12.62 -8.53
N LYS A 150 32.09 -12.00 -9.68
CA LYS A 150 31.51 -10.65 -9.78
C LYS A 150 30.00 -10.68 -9.63
N GLN A 151 29.34 -11.72 -10.14
CA GLN A 151 27.90 -11.94 -10.00
C GLN A 151 27.50 -12.35 -8.58
N GLU A 152 28.37 -13.04 -7.85
CA GLU A 152 28.13 -13.45 -6.46
C GLU A 152 28.24 -12.31 -5.44
N ARG A 153 28.69 -11.11 -5.84
CA ARG A 153 28.90 -9.94 -4.98
C ARG A 153 27.76 -8.95 -5.08
#